data_AF-A0A192D1Y6-F1
#
_entry.id   AF-A0A192D1Y6-F1
#
_cell.length_a   1.000
_cell.length_b   1.000
_cell.length_c   1.000
_cell.angle_alpha   90.00
_cell.angle_beta   90.00
_cell.angle_gamma   90.00
#
_symmetry.space_group_name_H-M   'P 1'
#
loop_
_entity.id
_entity.type
_entity.pdbx_description
1 polymer ?
#
loop_
_entity_poly.entity_id
_entity_poly.type
_entity_poly.pdbx_seq_one_letter_code
_entity_poly.pdbx_strand_id
1 'polypeptide(L)'
;MTVPHPARLRLFALPLLAALTLANGAAAPLRFTLDSGASHVAARVPFLGLGSKTARFPRMQGAVTIVPGAPDQAVIDVTFDAAAIEAPDSITLARLRGEKFFWVEKYPTIRFSGRSLKLASPTRGTVSGALTARGVTRPATLDVTFAADPAAQPDRPVSFIGTTTIDRRQFGMKAYQLVVGNKVTITLKARMVPR
;
A
#
# COMPACT_ATOMS: atom_id res chain seq x y z
N MET A 1 20.80 -31.89 87.08
CA MET A 1 19.79 -32.25 86.05
C MET A 1 19.06 -30.99 85.66
N THR A 2 19.25 -30.51 84.42
CA THR A 2 18.29 -29.81 83.52
C THR A 2 19.10 -29.10 82.44
N VAL A 3 19.20 -29.73 81.28
CA VAL A 3 19.86 -29.22 80.06
C VAL A 3 18.88 -28.30 79.31
N PRO A 4 19.31 -27.14 78.77
CA PRO A 4 18.47 -26.29 77.93
C PRO A 4 18.46 -26.80 76.49
N HIS A 5 17.29 -26.78 75.83
CA HIS A 5 17.15 -27.12 74.41
C HIS A 5 16.84 -25.83 73.61
N PRO A 6 17.68 -25.42 72.63
CA PRO A 6 17.36 -24.30 71.77
C PRO A 6 16.36 -24.75 70.67
N ALA A 7 15.27 -24.01 70.55
CA ALA A 7 14.28 -24.18 69.49
C ALA A 7 14.92 -23.85 68.13
N ARG A 8 14.95 -24.83 67.22
CA ARG A 8 15.49 -24.69 65.87
C ARG A 8 14.51 -23.89 65.00
N LEU A 9 14.93 -22.68 64.61
CA LEU A 9 14.26 -21.84 63.62
C LEU A 9 14.33 -22.55 62.24
N ARG A 10 13.20 -23.07 61.76
CA ARG A 10 13.09 -23.64 60.42
C ARG A 10 12.86 -22.51 59.41
N LEU A 11 13.94 -22.07 58.76
CA LEU A 11 13.88 -21.18 57.60
C LEU A 11 13.29 -21.98 56.42
N PHE A 12 12.03 -21.73 56.07
CA PHE A 12 11.45 -22.20 54.81
C PHE A 12 11.90 -21.25 53.70
N ALA A 13 12.87 -21.67 52.89
CA ALA A 13 13.25 -20.97 51.67
C ALA A 13 12.15 -21.18 50.61
N LEU A 14 11.35 -20.14 50.33
CA LEU A 14 10.45 -20.11 49.17
C LEU A 14 11.31 -19.98 47.89
N PRO A 15 11.13 -20.83 46.87
CA PRO A 15 11.71 -20.56 45.57
C PRO A 15 10.91 -19.43 44.92
N LEU A 16 11.52 -18.25 44.81
CA LEU A 16 10.97 -17.13 44.04
C LEU A 16 11.06 -17.50 42.56
N LEU A 17 9.97 -18.03 42.00
CA LEU A 17 9.83 -18.28 40.56
C LEU A 17 9.80 -16.91 39.85
N ALA A 18 10.96 -16.45 39.37
CA ALA A 18 11.04 -15.30 38.49
C ALA A 18 10.42 -15.68 37.14
N ALA A 19 9.14 -15.36 36.97
CA ALA A 19 8.49 -15.40 35.66
C ALA A 19 9.13 -14.31 34.79
N LEU A 20 10.16 -14.68 34.03
CA LEU A 20 10.71 -13.85 32.96
C LEU A 20 9.64 -13.76 31.88
N THR A 21 8.78 -12.73 31.95
CA THR A 21 7.92 -12.38 30.83
C THR A 21 8.84 -11.93 29.69
N LEU A 22 9.06 -12.80 28.71
CA LEU A 22 9.64 -12.41 27.43
C LEU A 22 8.68 -11.39 26.81
N ALA A 23 8.95 -10.11 27.03
CA ALA A 23 8.32 -9.05 26.29
C ALA A 23 8.69 -9.27 24.82
N ASN A 24 7.74 -9.80 24.05
CA ASN A 24 7.89 -9.96 22.62
C ASN A 24 7.98 -8.53 22.05
N GLY A 25 9.21 -8.06 21.82
CA GLY A 25 9.53 -6.71 21.36
C GLY A 25 9.14 -6.50 19.90
N ALA A 26 7.85 -6.65 19.58
CA ALA A 26 7.33 -6.23 18.30
C ALA A 26 7.44 -4.70 18.26
N ALA A 27 8.25 -4.20 17.33
CA ALA A 27 8.41 -2.77 17.12
C ALA A 27 7.04 -2.14 16.82
N ALA A 28 6.78 -0.97 17.40
CA ALA A 28 5.51 -0.27 17.22
C ALA A 28 5.26 0.01 15.72
N PRO A 29 4.03 -0.22 15.21
CA PRO A 29 3.71 0.06 13.82
C PRO A 29 3.91 1.55 13.50
N LEU A 30 4.66 1.82 12.43
CA LEU A 30 4.85 3.16 11.87
C LEU A 30 3.65 3.51 10.99
N ARG A 31 3.04 4.66 11.22
CA ARG A 31 1.85 5.12 10.50
C ARG A 31 2.19 6.33 9.66
N PHE A 32 1.81 6.27 8.39
CA PHE A 32 2.00 7.36 7.45
C PHE A 32 0.68 7.70 6.76
N THR A 33 0.58 8.94 6.30
CA THR A 33 -0.47 9.41 5.38
C THR A 33 0.17 9.85 4.08
N LEU A 34 -0.55 9.74 2.97
CA LEU A 34 -0.06 10.24 1.69
C LEU A 34 -0.20 11.76 1.61
N ASP A 35 0.86 12.43 1.19
CA ASP A 35 0.83 13.83 0.80
C ASP A 35 0.20 13.93 -0.60
N SER A 36 -1.04 14.41 -0.66
CA SER A 36 -1.80 14.53 -1.91
C SER A 36 -1.17 15.50 -2.91
N GLY A 37 -0.46 16.53 -2.44
CA GLY A 37 0.19 17.52 -3.32
C GLY A 37 1.44 17.00 -3.99
N ALA A 38 2.09 15.99 -3.38
CA ALA A 38 3.30 15.37 -3.88
C ALA A 38 3.09 13.96 -4.47
N SER A 39 1.83 13.53 -4.63
CA SER A 39 1.48 12.18 -5.06
C SER A 39 0.55 12.16 -6.27
N HIS A 40 0.81 11.30 -7.24
CA HIS A 40 -0.03 11.12 -8.43
C HIS A 40 0.14 9.74 -9.05
N VAL A 41 -0.87 9.33 -9.84
CA VAL A 41 -0.82 8.12 -10.66
C VAL A 41 -0.84 8.47 -12.15
N ALA A 42 -0.04 7.76 -12.93
CA ALA A 42 -0.11 7.74 -14.39
C ALA A 42 -0.50 6.34 -14.88
N ALA A 43 -1.45 6.27 -15.80
CA ALA A 43 -1.87 5.04 -16.47
C ALA A 43 -1.60 5.17 -17.97
N ARG A 44 -0.68 4.35 -18.48
CA ARG A 44 -0.23 4.35 -19.88
C ARG A 44 -0.77 3.12 -20.59
N VAL A 45 -1.40 3.32 -21.75
CA VAL A 45 -1.94 2.25 -22.58
C VAL A 45 -1.43 2.38 -24.03
N PRO A 46 -0.96 1.30 -24.65
CA PRO A 46 -0.61 1.30 -26.07
C PRO A 46 -1.80 1.70 -26.96
N PHE A 47 -1.53 2.45 -28.03
CA PHE A 47 -2.54 2.95 -28.95
C PHE A 47 -2.08 2.81 -30.41
N LEU A 48 -2.89 2.12 -31.23
CA LEU A 48 -2.69 1.89 -32.68
C LEU A 48 -1.34 1.31 -33.10
N GLY A 49 -0.54 0.75 -32.18
CA GLY A 49 0.83 0.30 -32.50
C GLY A 49 1.81 1.43 -32.85
N LEU A 50 1.36 2.69 -32.81
CA LEU A 50 2.13 3.89 -33.16
C LEU A 50 2.68 4.60 -31.91
N GLY A 51 2.11 4.32 -30.73
CA GLY A 51 2.52 4.94 -29.48
C GLY A 51 1.63 4.56 -28.31
N SER A 52 1.35 5.51 -27.43
CA SER A 52 0.55 5.28 -26.23
C SER A 52 -0.23 6.53 -25.82
N LYS A 53 -1.37 6.34 -25.18
CA LYS A 53 -2.07 7.39 -24.45
C LYS A 53 -1.80 7.25 -22.95
N THR A 54 -1.62 8.36 -22.26
CA THR A 54 -1.38 8.40 -20.81
C THR A 54 -2.48 9.22 -20.15
N ALA A 55 -3.18 8.63 -19.20
CA ALA A 55 -4.10 9.33 -18.29
C ALA A 55 -3.41 9.56 -16.94
N ARG A 56 -3.81 10.61 -16.23
CA ARG A 56 -3.31 10.91 -14.88
C ARG A 56 -4.44 11.03 -13.87
N PHE A 57 -4.15 10.67 -12.63
CA PHE A 57 -5.04 10.85 -11.48
C PHE A 57 -4.30 11.73 -10.47
N PRO A 58 -4.54 13.05 -10.47
CA PRO A 58 -3.82 14.02 -9.66
C PRO A 58 -4.30 14.05 -8.21
N ARG A 59 -5.49 13.51 -7.92
CA ARG A 59 -6.08 13.50 -6.58
C ARG A 59 -6.04 12.10 -6.01
N MET A 60 -5.22 11.94 -4.98
CA MET A 60 -5.12 10.69 -4.24
C MET A 60 -4.90 10.94 -2.75
N GLN A 61 -5.39 10.01 -1.95
CA GLN A 61 -5.26 10.01 -0.49
C GLN A 61 -5.08 8.59 -0.02
N GLY A 62 -4.48 8.40 1.15
CA GLY A 62 -4.31 7.08 1.69
C GLY A 62 -3.52 7.05 2.97
N ALA A 63 -3.52 5.88 3.59
CA ALA A 63 -2.77 5.56 4.79
C ALA A 63 -1.88 4.35 4.53
N VAL A 64 -0.70 4.38 5.11
CA VAL A 64 0.28 3.30 5.07
C VAL A 64 0.68 2.97 6.49
N THR A 65 0.67 1.69 6.84
CA THR A 65 1.19 1.18 8.11
C THR A 65 2.29 0.18 7.81
N ILE A 66 3.47 0.37 8.41
CA ILE A 66 4.62 -0.51 8.27
C ILE A 66 5.00 -1.00 9.65
N VAL A 67 5.21 -2.30 9.81
CA VAL A 67 5.64 -2.89 11.08
C VAL A 67 7.13 -3.21 10.96
N PRO A 68 8.02 -2.50 11.68
CA PRO A 68 9.46 -2.80 11.63
C PRO A 68 9.72 -4.24 12.07
N GLY A 69 10.56 -4.96 11.33
CA GLY A 69 10.82 -6.39 11.56
C GLY A 69 9.72 -7.35 11.08
N ALA A 70 8.53 -6.86 10.70
CA ALA A 70 7.43 -7.67 10.15
C ALA A 70 6.76 -6.97 8.95
N PRO A 71 7.49 -6.72 7.84
CA PRO A 71 6.97 -5.98 6.69
C PRO A 71 5.74 -6.65 6.05
N ASP A 72 5.58 -7.96 6.18
CA ASP A 72 4.41 -8.72 5.72
C ASP A 72 3.11 -8.30 6.42
N GLN A 73 3.19 -7.72 7.62
CA GLN A 73 2.05 -7.13 8.33
C GLN A 73 1.70 -5.72 7.87
N ALA A 74 2.41 -5.17 6.86
CA ALA A 74 2.11 -3.85 6.33
C ALA A 74 0.71 -3.77 5.74
N VAL A 75 0.09 -2.60 5.92
CA VAL A 75 -1.25 -2.27 5.44
C VAL A 75 -1.18 -1.01 4.62
N ILE A 76 -1.67 -1.06 3.39
CA ILE A 76 -1.71 0.08 2.48
C ILE A 76 -3.14 0.26 2.01
N ASP A 77 -3.71 1.43 2.21
CA ASP A 77 -5.02 1.78 1.69
C ASP A 77 -4.95 3.11 0.96
N VAL A 78 -5.13 3.07 -0.36
CA VAL A 78 -5.01 4.24 -1.21
C VAL A 78 -6.25 4.37 -2.08
N THR A 79 -6.77 5.59 -2.13
CA THR A 79 -7.95 5.95 -2.89
C THR A 79 -7.62 7.06 -3.88
N PHE A 80 -8.12 6.93 -5.09
CA PHE A 80 -7.96 7.89 -6.19
C PHE A 80 -9.33 8.40 -6.63
N ASP A 81 -9.42 9.70 -6.90
CA ASP A 81 -10.61 10.31 -7.49
C ASP A 81 -10.60 10.09 -9.01
N ALA A 82 -11.46 9.20 -9.49
CA ALA A 82 -11.61 8.92 -10.91
C ALA A 82 -12.24 10.10 -11.66
N ALA A 83 -13.05 10.93 -10.97
CA ALA A 83 -13.63 12.13 -11.55
C ALA A 83 -12.61 13.27 -11.70
N ALA A 84 -11.43 13.18 -11.08
CA ALA A 84 -10.31 14.08 -11.30
C ALA A 84 -9.37 13.64 -12.44
N ILE A 85 -9.72 12.60 -13.21
CA ILE A 85 -8.88 12.08 -14.28
C ILE A 85 -8.53 13.16 -15.32
N GLU A 86 -7.27 13.19 -15.71
CA GLU A 86 -6.75 14.04 -16.78
C GLU A 86 -6.33 13.18 -17.97
N ALA A 87 -6.45 13.73 -19.18
CA ALA A 87 -6.07 13.06 -20.43
C ALA A 87 -5.42 14.05 -21.41
N PRO A 88 -4.72 13.57 -22.45
CA PRO A 88 -3.99 14.44 -23.38
C PRO A 88 -4.89 15.35 -24.23
N ASP A 89 -6.16 14.98 -24.42
CA ASP A 89 -7.13 15.68 -25.25
C ASP A 89 -8.55 15.50 -24.71
N SER A 90 -9.45 16.44 -25.02
CA SER A 90 -10.83 16.48 -24.50
C SER A 90 -11.68 15.29 -24.93
N ILE A 91 -11.47 14.77 -26.15
CA ILE A 91 -12.18 13.59 -26.67
C ILE A 91 -11.80 12.35 -25.85
N THR A 92 -10.51 12.17 -25.58
CA THR A 92 -10.00 11.07 -24.75
C THR A 92 -10.51 11.21 -23.32
N LEU A 93 -10.49 12.42 -22.76
CA LEU A 93 -11.03 12.70 -21.44
C LEU A 93 -12.51 12.29 -21.34
N ALA A 94 -13.35 12.75 -22.28
CA ALA A 94 -14.77 12.42 -22.31
C ALA A 94 -15.01 10.91 -22.40
N ARG A 95 -14.22 10.21 -23.25
CA ARG A 95 -14.30 8.73 -23.36
C ARG A 95 -13.92 8.04 -22.06
N LEU A 96 -12.81 8.44 -21.42
CA LEU A 96 -12.34 7.82 -20.19
C LEU A 96 -13.36 7.99 -19.05
N ARG A 97 -14.03 9.15 -18.96
CA ARG A 97 -15.07 9.41 -17.96
C ARG A 97 -16.36 8.62 -18.20
N GLY A 98 -16.68 8.31 -19.46
CA GLY A 98 -17.93 7.65 -19.84
C GLY A 98 -18.03 6.15 -19.50
N GLU A 99 -19.21 5.59 -19.75
CA GLU A 99 -19.59 4.21 -19.41
C GLU A 99 -18.67 3.14 -20.02
N LYS A 100 -18.07 3.41 -21.17
CA LYS A 100 -17.18 2.45 -21.84
C LYS A 100 -15.85 2.25 -21.11
N PHE A 101 -15.47 3.16 -20.21
CA PHE A 101 -14.23 3.14 -19.44
C PHE A 101 -14.49 3.21 -17.94
N PHE A 102 -14.13 4.31 -17.26
CA PHE A 102 -14.22 4.41 -15.80
C PHE A 102 -15.63 4.65 -15.29
N TRP A 103 -16.53 5.20 -16.12
CA TRP A 103 -17.90 5.55 -15.76
C TRP A 103 -17.96 6.34 -14.43
N VAL A 104 -17.27 7.48 -14.41
CA VAL A 104 -16.93 8.20 -13.18
C VAL A 104 -18.16 8.74 -12.43
N GLU A 105 -19.27 8.94 -13.13
CA GLU A 105 -20.55 9.30 -12.50
C GLU A 105 -21.09 8.19 -11.59
N LYS A 106 -20.90 6.93 -11.96
CA LYS A 106 -21.33 5.77 -11.17
C LYS A 106 -20.24 5.24 -10.25
N TYR A 107 -18.99 5.32 -10.67
CA TYR A 107 -17.82 4.83 -9.94
C TYR A 107 -16.77 5.95 -9.82
N PRO A 108 -16.99 6.95 -8.95
CA PRO A 108 -16.09 8.11 -8.81
C PRO A 108 -14.76 7.74 -8.15
N THR A 109 -14.62 6.51 -7.65
CA THR A 109 -13.51 6.11 -6.80
C THR A 109 -12.80 4.87 -7.33
N ILE A 110 -11.47 4.92 -7.35
CA ILE A 110 -10.59 3.76 -7.54
C ILE A 110 -9.86 3.53 -6.21
N ARG A 111 -9.70 2.28 -5.77
CA ARG A 111 -9.04 1.98 -4.50
C ARG A 111 -8.07 0.81 -4.64
N PHE A 112 -6.90 0.94 -4.04
CA PHE A 112 -5.96 -0.15 -3.85
C PHE A 112 -5.86 -0.47 -2.36
N SER A 113 -6.18 -1.71 -1.99
CA SER A 113 -6.01 -2.25 -0.64
C SER A 113 -4.87 -3.27 -0.67
N GLY A 114 -3.68 -2.83 -0.27
CA GLY A 114 -2.46 -3.63 -0.17
C GLY A 114 -2.31 -4.31 1.19
N ARG A 115 -1.83 -5.56 1.15
CA ARG A 115 -1.45 -6.41 2.29
C ARG A 115 -0.14 -7.13 1.95
N SER A 116 0.61 -7.62 2.93
CA SER A 116 1.78 -8.47 2.65
C SER A 116 2.84 -7.76 1.79
N LEU A 117 3.50 -6.74 2.34
CA LEU A 117 4.72 -6.18 1.75
C LEU A 117 5.87 -7.19 1.92
N LYS A 118 6.45 -7.62 0.80
CA LYS A 118 7.64 -8.47 0.76
C LYS A 118 8.83 -7.65 0.29
N LEU A 119 9.78 -7.41 1.17
CA LEU A 119 11.00 -6.67 0.86
C LEU A 119 12.04 -7.60 0.22
N ALA A 120 12.58 -7.18 -0.92
CA ALA A 120 13.76 -7.78 -1.54
C ALA A 120 15.06 -7.06 -1.11
N SER A 121 14.94 -5.81 -0.68
CA SER A 121 15.97 -5.02 -0.01
C SER A 121 15.30 -4.00 0.92
N PRO A 122 16.06 -3.25 1.76
CA PRO A 122 15.46 -2.24 2.64
C PRO A 122 14.60 -1.18 1.92
N THR A 123 14.82 -0.99 0.62
CA THR A 123 14.17 0.02 -0.21
C THR A 123 13.37 -0.54 -1.38
N ARG A 124 13.33 -1.86 -1.59
CA ARG A 124 12.61 -2.46 -2.74
C ARG A 124 11.82 -3.67 -2.31
N GLY A 125 10.63 -3.83 -2.88
CA GLY A 125 9.77 -4.96 -2.57
C GLY A 125 8.55 -5.03 -3.45
N THR A 126 7.62 -5.90 -3.06
CA THR A 126 6.33 -6.07 -3.71
C THR A 126 5.22 -6.00 -2.68
N VAL A 127 4.11 -5.36 -3.04
CA VAL A 127 2.88 -5.29 -2.23
C VAL A 127 1.80 -6.05 -2.98
N SER A 128 1.31 -7.14 -2.40
CA SER A 128 0.14 -7.83 -2.94
C SER A 128 -1.14 -7.15 -2.46
N GLY A 129 -2.20 -7.16 -3.24
CA GLY A 129 -3.41 -6.49 -2.81
C GLY A 129 -4.57 -6.67 -3.76
N ALA A 130 -5.59 -5.85 -3.54
CA ALA A 130 -6.78 -5.78 -4.37
C ALA A 130 -6.93 -4.38 -4.94
N LEU A 131 -6.99 -4.29 -6.27
CA LEU A 131 -7.34 -3.07 -6.99
C LEU A 131 -8.85 -3.12 -7.30
N THR A 132 -9.56 -2.06 -6.95
CA THR A 132 -10.95 -1.84 -7.32
C THR A 132 -11.04 -0.67 -8.27
N ALA A 133 -11.56 -0.91 -9.46
CA ALA A 133 -11.83 0.12 -10.46
C ALA A 133 -13.14 -0.19 -11.18
N ARG A 134 -13.95 0.85 -11.46
CA ARG A 134 -15.27 0.71 -12.10
C ARG A 134 -16.17 -0.33 -11.40
N GLY A 135 -16.13 -0.34 -10.06
CA GLY A 135 -16.89 -1.29 -9.22
C GLY A 135 -16.41 -2.75 -9.25
N VAL A 136 -15.34 -3.07 -9.98
CA VAL A 136 -14.80 -4.44 -10.05
C VAL A 136 -13.49 -4.52 -9.26
N THR A 137 -13.40 -5.50 -8.36
CA THR A 137 -12.21 -5.78 -7.56
C THR A 137 -11.43 -6.96 -8.13
N ARG A 138 -10.12 -6.79 -8.31
CA ARG A 138 -9.20 -7.84 -8.79
C ARG A 138 -7.90 -7.84 -7.98
N PRO A 139 -7.27 -9.01 -7.77
CA PRO A 139 -5.92 -9.06 -7.25
C PRO A 139 -4.95 -8.26 -8.12
N ALA A 140 -4.02 -7.55 -7.50
CA ALA A 140 -2.94 -6.83 -8.16
C ALA A 140 -1.71 -6.83 -7.27
N THR A 141 -0.53 -6.91 -7.89
CA THR A 141 0.75 -6.78 -7.20
C THR A 141 1.44 -5.51 -7.67
N LEU A 142 1.91 -4.71 -6.72
CA LEU A 142 2.62 -3.47 -6.95
C LEU A 142 4.09 -3.68 -6.61
N ASP A 143 4.98 -3.51 -7.58
CA ASP A 143 6.41 -3.40 -7.33
C ASP A 143 6.68 -2.02 -6.74
N VAL A 144 7.38 -1.95 -5.61
CA VAL A 144 7.63 -0.70 -4.89
C VAL A 144 9.11 -0.44 -4.71
N THR A 145 9.53 0.80 -4.94
CA THR A 145 10.86 1.32 -4.64
C THR A 145 10.74 2.56 -3.78
N PHE A 146 11.30 2.52 -2.57
CA PHE A 146 11.36 3.63 -1.64
C PHE A 146 12.67 4.40 -1.84
N ALA A 147 12.63 5.72 -1.63
CA ALA A 147 13.82 6.58 -1.68
C ALA A 147 14.76 6.35 -0.48
N ALA A 148 14.22 5.87 0.64
CA ALA A 148 14.93 5.47 1.84
C ALA A 148 14.16 4.34 2.53
N ASP A 149 14.82 3.57 3.40
CA ASP A 149 14.15 2.53 4.18
C ASP A 149 13.11 3.17 5.10
N PRO A 150 11.80 2.90 4.91
CA PRO A 150 10.77 3.52 5.72
C PRO A 150 10.78 3.07 7.18
N ALA A 151 11.32 1.88 7.50
CA ALA A 151 11.46 1.41 8.88
C ALA A 151 12.56 2.18 9.64
N ALA A 152 13.55 2.72 8.92
CA ALA A 152 14.62 3.56 9.47
C ALA A 152 14.27 5.06 9.49
N GLN A 153 13.08 5.44 9.02
CA GLN A 153 12.63 6.83 8.89
C GLN A 153 11.27 7.07 9.58
N PRO A 154 11.12 6.75 10.88
CA PRO A 154 9.82 6.84 11.57
C PRO A 154 9.22 8.25 11.59
N ASP A 155 10.08 9.28 11.69
CA ASP A 155 9.66 10.68 11.83
C ASP A 155 9.95 11.53 10.59
N ARG A 156 10.24 10.90 9.44
CA ARG A 156 10.55 11.63 8.20
C ARG A 156 9.64 11.22 7.04
N PRO A 157 9.31 12.17 6.15
CA PRO A 157 8.64 11.82 4.90
C PRO A 157 9.49 10.90 4.03
N VAL A 158 8.86 9.94 3.37
CA VAL A 158 9.51 9.01 2.45
C VAL A 158 8.78 9.02 1.11
N SER A 159 9.52 9.23 0.03
CA SER A 159 8.99 9.11 -1.34
C SER A 159 9.15 7.68 -1.84
N PHE A 160 8.22 7.23 -2.67
CA PHE A 160 8.30 5.92 -3.32
C PHE A 160 7.66 5.93 -4.70
N ILE A 161 8.09 4.98 -5.52
CA ILE A 161 7.54 4.69 -6.83
C ILE A 161 6.93 3.29 -6.77
N GLY A 162 5.66 3.18 -7.19
CA GLY A 162 4.97 1.92 -7.36
C GLY A 162 4.70 1.64 -8.84
N THR A 163 4.90 0.42 -9.32
CA THR A 163 4.54 0.01 -10.69
C THR A 163 3.75 -1.27 -10.72
N THR A 164 2.76 -1.34 -11.60
CA THR A 164 2.03 -2.58 -11.89
C THR A 164 1.51 -2.56 -13.33
N THR A 165 1.10 -3.71 -13.84
CA THR A 165 0.41 -3.81 -15.13
C THR A 165 -0.87 -4.61 -14.96
N ILE A 166 -1.98 -4.03 -15.42
CA ILE A 166 -3.30 -4.68 -15.36
C ILE A 166 -3.85 -4.96 -16.76
N ASP A 167 -4.85 -5.83 -16.85
CA ASP A 167 -5.69 -5.96 -18.05
C ASP A 167 -6.99 -5.19 -17.86
N ARG A 168 -7.19 -4.10 -18.60
CA ARG A 168 -8.36 -3.22 -18.44
C ARG A 168 -9.70 -3.94 -18.64
N ARG A 169 -9.70 -5.05 -19.39
CA ARG A 169 -10.92 -5.83 -19.67
C ARG A 169 -11.44 -6.55 -18.42
N GLN A 170 -10.55 -6.87 -17.48
CA GLN A 170 -10.92 -7.49 -16.19
C GLN A 170 -11.73 -6.56 -15.29
N PHE A 171 -11.70 -5.26 -15.59
CA PHE A 171 -12.45 -4.20 -14.93
C PHE A 171 -13.60 -3.67 -15.81
N GLY A 172 -14.04 -4.44 -16.82
CA GLY A 172 -15.17 -4.08 -17.68
C GLY A 172 -14.86 -3.05 -18.78
N MET A 173 -13.65 -2.49 -18.84
CA MET A 173 -13.24 -1.52 -19.87
C MET A 173 -12.89 -2.24 -21.17
N LYS A 174 -13.89 -2.70 -21.92
CA LYS A 174 -13.72 -3.58 -23.09
C LYS A 174 -13.83 -2.88 -24.45
N ALA A 175 -14.11 -1.58 -24.51
CA ALA A 175 -14.29 -0.87 -25.77
C ALA A 175 -12.99 -0.72 -26.59
N TYR A 176 -13.10 -0.63 -27.91
CA TYR A 176 -12.01 -0.24 -28.83
C TYR A 176 -10.76 -1.16 -28.79
N GLN A 177 -10.91 -2.48 -28.59
CA GLN A 177 -9.77 -3.41 -28.42
C GLN A 177 -8.83 -3.52 -29.63
N LEU A 178 -9.31 -3.23 -30.84
CA LEU A 178 -8.47 -3.23 -32.04
C LEU A 178 -7.50 -2.04 -32.08
N VAL A 179 -7.77 -0.98 -31.32
CA VAL A 179 -7.00 0.29 -31.39
C VAL A 179 -6.43 0.73 -30.05
N VAL A 180 -7.04 0.30 -28.93
CA VAL A 180 -6.56 0.55 -27.56
C VAL A 180 -6.12 -0.78 -26.94
N GLY A 181 -4.85 -0.86 -26.54
CA GLY A 181 -4.26 -2.05 -25.94
C GLY A 181 -5.00 -2.54 -24.69
N ASN A 182 -4.85 -3.81 -24.38
CA ASN A 182 -5.49 -4.44 -23.20
C ASN A 182 -4.69 -4.23 -21.93
N LYS A 183 -3.36 -4.25 -22.03
CA LYS A 183 -2.46 -4.07 -20.91
C LYS A 183 -2.25 -2.58 -20.64
N VAL A 184 -2.43 -2.19 -19.38
CA VAL A 184 -2.25 -0.82 -18.91
C VAL A 184 -1.14 -0.84 -17.87
N THR A 185 -0.06 -0.11 -18.14
CA THR A 185 1.01 0.09 -17.17
C THR A 185 0.63 1.25 -16.26
N ILE A 186 0.67 1.00 -14.97
CA ILE A 186 0.35 1.96 -13.93
C ILE A 186 1.64 2.31 -13.20
N THR A 187 1.91 3.60 -13.07
CA THR A 187 3.01 4.13 -12.26
C THR A 187 2.43 5.09 -11.23
N LEU A 188 2.68 4.77 -9.98
CA LEU A 188 2.40 5.62 -8.82
C LEU A 188 3.71 6.31 -8.42
N LYS A 189 3.68 7.63 -8.28
CA LYS A 189 4.72 8.37 -7.58
C LYS A 189 4.07 9.01 -6.37
N ALA A 190 4.58 8.72 -5.18
CA ALA A 190 3.95 9.16 -3.96
C ALA A 190 4.98 9.59 -2.92
N ARG A 191 4.54 10.47 -2.03
CA ARG A 191 5.25 10.83 -0.82
C ARG A 191 4.33 10.52 0.35
N MET A 192 4.86 9.79 1.33
CA MET A 192 4.16 9.54 2.58
C MET A 192 4.82 10.34 3.70
N VAL A 193 4.01 10.86 4.62
CA VAL A 193 4.42 11.65 5.78
C VAL A 193 3.99 10.93 7.06
N PRO A 194 4.80 10.94 8.14
CA PRO A 194 4.41 10.36 9.42
C PRO A 194 3.09 10.98 9.93
N ARG A 195 2.29 10.17 10.61
CA ARG A 195 1.02 10.58 11.22
C ARG A 195 1.18 10.88 12.70
#